data_AF-A0A7W1M3D1-F1
#
_entry.id   AF-A0A7W1M3D1-F1
#
_cell.length_a   1.000
_cell.length_b   1.000
_cell.length_c   1.000
_cell.angle_alpha   90.00
_cell.angle_beta   90.00
_cell.angle_gamma   90.00
#
_symmetry.space_group_name_H-M   'P 1'
#
loop_
_entity.id
_entity.type
_entity.pdbx_description
1 polymer ?
#
loop_
_entity_poly.entity_id
_entity_poly.type
_entity_poly.pdbx_seq_one_letter_code
_entity_poly.pdbx_strand_id
1 'polypeptide(L)' 'MRERLVDLDDRSRRLVWSIVEGPYAHHNAAAQVFAEGAGARFVWTADLLPHELAESTAPMMERGVAVIKQTLERDPG' A
#
# COMPACT_ATOMS: atom_id res chain seq x y z
N MET A 1 4.49 -15.51 2.16
CA MET A 1 5.10 -14.17 2.12
C MET A 1 5.24 -13.69 3.55
N ARG A 2 6.41 -13.19 3.94
CA ARG A 2 6.60 -12.57 5.26
C ARG A 2 6.85 -11.08 5.09
N GLU A 3 6.13 -10.28 5.85
CA GLU A 3 6.26 -8.84 5.87
C GLU A 3 6.94 -8.37 7.16
N ARG A 4 7.61 -7.23 7.07
CA ARG A 4 8.22 -6.52 8.18
C ARG A 4 7.67 -5.10 8.22
N LEU A 5 7.09 -4.72 9.36
CA LEU A 5 6.76 -3.33 9.65
C LEU A 5 8.06 -2.52 9.67
N VAL A 6 8.12 -1.45 8.88
CA VAL A 6 9.27 -0.53 8.82
C VAL A 6 8.97 0.71 9.66
N ASP A 7 7.79 1.29 9.49
CA ASP A 7 7.38 2.50 10.20
C ASP A 7 5.85 2.61 10.30
N LEU A 8 5.36 3.21 11.38
CA LEU A 8 3.96 3.54 11.62
C LEU A 8 3.90 4.95 12.21
N ASP A 9 3.46 5.91 11.41
CA ASP A 9 3.32 7.31 11.80
C ASP A 9 1.86 7.73 11.74
N ASP A 10 1.20 7.70 12.90
CA ASP A 10 -0.20 8.11 13.05
C ASP A 10 -0.39 9.60 12.73
N ARG A 11 0.61 10.44 13.02
CA ARG A 11 0.51 11.89 12.81
C ARG A 11 0.46 12.23 11.32
N SER A 12 1.29 11.56 10.51
CA SER A 12 1.26 11.73 9.05
C SER A 12 0.31 10.76 8.34
N ARG A 13 -0.37 9.89 9.10
CA ARG A 13 -1.23 8.79 8.61
C ARG A 13 -0.52 7.94 7.57
N ARG A 14 0.68 7.48 7.91
CA ARG A 14 1.59 6.77 7.01
C ARG A 14 2.03 5.43 7.61
N LEU A 15 1.91 4.38 6.82
CA LEU A 15 2.34 3.02 7.15
C LEU A 15 3.39 2.57 6.12
N VAL A 16 4.51 2.01 6.59
CA VAL A 16 5.58 1.49 5.72
C VAL A 16 5.91 0.05 6.08
N TRP A 17 6.08 -0.78 5.06
CA TRP A 17 6.43 -2.19 5.24
C TRP A 17 7.30 -2.71 4.10
N SER A 18 7.99 -3.81 4.37
CA SER A 18 8.83 -4.52 3.41
C SER A 18 8.47 -6.00 3.38
N ILE A 19 8.42 -6.60 2.20
CA ILE A 19 8.34 -8.05 2.04
C ILE A 19 9.76 -8.59 2.15
N VAL A 20 10.04 -9.34 3.21
CA VAL A 20 11.37 -9.87 3.52
C VAL A 20 11.54 -11.34 3.14
N GLU A 21 10.43 -12.03 2.85
CA GLU A 21 10.43 -13.38 2.26
C GLU A 21 9.35 -13.44 1.17
N GLY A 22 9.78 -13.48 -0.08
CA GLY A 22 8.92 -13.43 -1.26
C GLY A 22 9.74 -13.40 -2.55
N PRO A 23 9.11 -13.15 -3.71
CA PRO A 23 9.79 -13.13 -5.00
C PRO A 23 10.72 -11.91 -5.18
N TYR A 24 10.60 -10.91 -4.31
CA TYR A 24 11.34 -9.66 -4.39
C TYR A 24 12.73 -9.76 -3.76
N ALA A 25 13.74 -9.33 -4.50
CA ALA A 25 15.09 -9.09 -3.96
C ALA A 25 15.12 -7.81 -3.11
N HIS A 26 14.28 -6.83 -3.46
CA HIS A 26 13.99 -5.66 -2.65
C HIS A 26 12.51 -5.33 -2.75
N HIS A 27 11.89 -4.97 -1.63
CA HIS A 27 10.54 -4.45 -1.61
C HIS A 27 10.43 -3.41 -0.50
N ASN A 28 9.88 -2.25 -0.80
CA ASN A 28 9.54 -1.22 0.17
C ASN A 28 8.24 -0.56 -0.24
N ALA A 29 7.19 -0.76 0.54
CA ALA A 29 5.88 -0.18 0.28
C ALA A 29 5.51 0.83 1.36
N ALA A 30 4.78 1.87 0.94
CA ALA A 30 4.21 2.85 1.83
C ALA A 30 2.78 3.16 1.42
N ALA A 31 1.88 3.20 2.40
CA ALA A 31 0.52 3.70 2.26
C ALA A 31 0.38 4.97 3.09
N GLN A 32 -0.22 6.02 2.52
CA GLN A 32 -0.44 7.28 3.21
C GLN A 32 -1.81 7.87 2.88
N VAL A 33 -2.46 8.43 3.90
CA VAL A 33 -3.78 9.06 3.78
C VAL A 33 -3.68 10.57 3.93
N PHE A 34 -4.05 11.28 2.87
CA PHE A 34 -4.13 12.73 2.85
C PHE A 34 -5.60 13.17 2.99
N ALA A 35 -5.83 14.25 3.74
CA ALA A 35 -7.13 14.90 3.74
C ALA A 35 -7.36 15.57 2.37
N GLU A 36 -8.55 15.39 1.80
CA GLU A 36 -8.89 15.93 0.48
C GLU A 36 -10.35 16.37 0.45
N GLY A 37 -10.60 17.63 0.81
CA GLY A 37 -11.96 18.18 0.92
C GLY A 37 -12.80 17.42 1.95
N ALA A 38 -13.99 16.99 1.54
CA ALA A 38 -14.88 16.15 2.36
C ALA A 38 -14.49 14.67 2.39
N GLY A 39 -13.45 14.28 1.65
CA GLY A 39 -12.96 12.91 1.57
C GLY A 39 -11.49 12.79 1.95
N ALA A 40 -10.89 11.69 1.50
CA ALA A 40 -9.49 11.41 1.68
C ALA A 40 -8.88 10.83 0.42
N ARG A 41 -7.59 11.11 0.22
CA ARG A 41 -6.78 10.50 -0.82
C ARG A 41 -5.85 9.47 -0.21
N PHE A 42 -6.08 8.22 -0.55
CA PHE A 42 -5.18 7.11 -0.22
C PHE A 42 -4.13 6.96 -1.33
N VAL A 43 -2.85 7.06 -0.96
CA VAL A 43 -1.73 6.86 -1.88
C VAL A 43 -0.95 5.62 -1.42
N TRP A 44 -0.74 4.68 -2.32
CA TRP A 44 0.08 3.49 -2.08
C TRP A 44 1.18 3.41 -3.13
N THR A 45 2.42 3.38 -2.68
CA THR A 45 3.63 3.20 -3.51
C THR A 45 4.34 1.92 -3.11
N ALA A 46 5.02 1.29 -4.07
CA ALA A 46 5.92 0.18 -3.81
C ALA A 46 7.16 0.29 -4.71
N ASP A 47 8.32 0.34 -4.08
CA ASP A 47 9.61 0.19 -4.75
C ASP A 47 10.00 -1.28 -4.70
N LEU A 48 10.41 -1.85 -5.83
CA LEU A 48 10.72 -3.27 -5.92
C LEU A 48 11.88 -3.59 -6.86
N LEU A 49 12.54 -4.70 -6.58
CA LEU A 49 13.50 -5.35 -7.47
C LEU A 49 13.26 -6.87 -7.49
N PRO A 50 13.47 -7.54 -8.64
CA PRO A 50 13.86 -6.95 -9.94
C PRO A 50 12.68 -6.21 -10.60
N HIS A 51 12.98 -5.29 -11.53
CA HIS A 51 11.99 -4.34 -12.08
C HIS A 51 10.84 -5.03 -12.83
N GLU A 52 11.11 -6.18 -13.44
CA GLU A 52 10.18 -7.01 -14.20
C GLU A 52 9.00 -7.48 -13.35
N LEU A 53 9.17 -7.59 -12.02
CA LEU A 53 8.07 -7.93 -11.12
C LEU A 53 7.01 -6.82 -11.05
N ALA A 54 7.32 -5.58 -11.45
CA ALA A 54 6.36 -4.48 -11.48
C ALA A 54 5.15 -4.81 -12.35
N GLU A 55 5.34 -5.51 -13.48
CA GLU A 55 4.27 -5.91 -14.39
C GLU A 55 3.23 -6.82 -13.70
N SER A 56 3.70 -7.74 -12.85
CA SER A 56 2.82 -8.62 -12.07
C SER A 56 2.27 -7.96 -10.80
N THR A 57 3.00 -6.99 -10.24
CA THR A 57 2.67 -6.32 -8.98
C THR A 57 1.61 -5.25 -9.16
N ALA A 58 1.69 -4.46 -10.24
CA ALA A 58 0.78 -3.35 -10.48
C ALA A 58 -0.70 -3.79 -10.51
N PRO A 59 -1.12 -4.86 -11.23
CA PRO A 59 -2.51 -5.32 -11.22
C PRO A 59 -2.98 -5.85 -9.85
N MET A 60 -2.07 -6.28 -8.98
CA MET A 60 -2.41 -6.65 -7.60
C MET A 60 -2.65 -5.42 -6.75
N MET A 61 -1.80 -4.39 -6.88
CA MET A 61 -1.96 -3.11 -6.20
C MET A 61 -3.25 -2.40 -6.62
N GLU A 62 -3.56 -2.36 -7.92
CA GLU A 62 -4.80 -1.79 -8.45
C GLU A 62 -6.04 -2.44 -7.84
N ARG A 63 -6.07 -3.78 -7.82
CA ARG A 63 -7.14 -4.55 -7.17
C ARG A 63 -7.22 -4.27 -5.67
N GLY A 64 -6.08 -4.20 -4.99
CA GLY A 64 -6.00 -3.88 -3.57
C GLY A 64 -6.57 -2.50 -3.25
N VAL A 65 -6.19 -1.46 -4.00
CA VAL A 65 -6.72 -0.09 -3.84
C VAL A 65 -8.22 -0.06 -4.07
N ALA A 66 -8.73 -0.77 -5.08
CA ALA A 66 -10.17 -0.84 -5.35
C ALA A 66 -10.95 -1.49 -4.19
N VAL A 67 -10.43 -2.59 -3.63
CA VAL A 67 -11.03 -3.27 -2.46
C VAL A 67 -10.97 -2.38 -1.22
N ILE A 68 -9.84 -1.70 -0.96
CA ILE A 68 -9.70 -0.75 0.15
C ILE A 68 -10.75 0.35 0.04
N LYS A 69 -10.86 0.99 -1.13
CA LYS A 69 -11.87 2.02 -1.39
C LYS A 69 -13.28 1.50 -1.13
N GLN A 70 -13.64 0.37 -1.71
CA GLN A 70 -14.96 -0.24 -1.50
C GLN A 70 -15.24 -0.56 -0.03
N THR A 71 -14.22 -0.98 0.72
CA THR A 71 -14.36 -1.35 2.13
C THR A 71 -14.52 -0.13 3.02
N LEU A 72 -13.76 0.95 2.76
CA LEU A 72 -13.81 2.18 3.54
C LEU A 72 -15.01 3.06 3.20
N GLU A 73 -15.53 2.99 1.97
CA GLU A 73 -16.73 3.72 1.55
C GLU A 73 -18.03 2.98 1.85
N ARG A 74 -17.95 1.71 2.26
CA ARG A 74 -19.09 1.03 2.85
C ARG A 74 -19.33 1.62 4.22
N ASP A 75 -20.46 2.31 4.35
CA ASP A 75 -20.99 2.79 5.63
C ASP A 75 -20.95 1.63 6.66
N PRO A 76 -20.22 1.75 7.77
CA PRO A 76 -20.54 0.96 8.94
C PRO A 76 -21.81 1.62 9.50
N GLY A 77 -22.97 1.12 9.08
CA GLY A 77 -24.26 1.68 9.48
C GLY A 77 -24.40 1.96 10.98
#